data_AF-A0A643K990-F1
#
_entry.id   AF-A0A643K990-F1
#
_cell.length_a   1.000
_cell.length_b   1.000
_cell.length_c   1.000
_cell.angle_alpha   90.00
_cell.angle_beta   90.00
_cell.angle_gamma   90.00
#
_symmetry.space_group_name_H-M   'P 1'
#
loop_
_entity.id
_entity.type
_entity.pdbx_description
1 polymer ?
#
loop_
_entity_poly.entity_id
_entity_poly.type
_entity_poly.pdbx_seq_one_letter_code
_entity_poly.pdbx_strand_id
1 'polypeptide(L)'
;MFDSDSEETEQNKTLMRQANYLSHKCDTIIDDWHEFGTMGAIKDDLNLFIITTHAAIEDVTTHIIIRHVIDEQFTDAAFDYVYSSMSQSHREQLLAECGILSDTTRGRLGEFRGLRNSVAHVPFVQLNWKDQNIEEKLVNATKALERLTHAALDEGRITEIVQRDDEGV
;
A
#
# COMPACT_ATOMS: atom_id res chain seq x y z
N MET A 1 -17.83 26.87 9.49
CA MET A 1 -16.42 27.01 9.06
C MET A 1 -15.67 26.02 9.94
N PHE A 2 -15.69 24.76 9.53
CA PHE A 2 -15.04 23.68 10.26
C PHE A 2 -13.56 23.67 9.88
N ASP A 3 -12.75 23.25 10.82
CA ASP A 3 -11.30 23.36 10.91
C ASP A 3 -10.62 22.36 9.95
N SER A 4 -10.89 22.46 8.63
CA SER A 4 -10.43 21.47 7.64
C SER A 4 -8.90 21.35 7.62
N ASP A 5 -8.19 22.46 7.83
CA ASP A 5 -6.72 22.49 7.89
C ASP A 5 -6.16 21.68 9.08
N SER A 6 -6.91 21.58 10.19
CA SER A 6 -6.46 20.84 11.39
C SER A 6 -6.72 19.34 11.30
N GLU A 7 -7.84 18.94 10.69
CA GLU A 7 -8.17 17.53 10.40
C GLU A 7 -7.25 16.94 9.32
N GLU A 8 -6.99 17.70 8.25
CA GLU A 8 -6.11 17.29 7.15
C GLU A 8 -4.66 17.08 7.64
N THR A 9 -4.18 17.97 8.52
CA THR A 9 -2.86 17.84 9.13
C THR A 9 -2.72 16.59 10.01
N GLU A 10 -3.80 16.16 10.68
CA GLU A 10 -3.75 14.99 11.56
C GLU A 10 -3.92 13.66 10.81
N GLN A 11 -4.72 13.65 9.74
CA GLN A 11 -4.81 12.52 8.82
C GLN A 11 -3.46 12.27 8.13
N ASN A 12 -2.80 13.34 7.65
CA ASN A 12 -1.48 13.30 7.06
C ASN A 12 -0.41 12.71 7.99
N LYS A 13 -0.39 13.15 9.26
CA LYS A 13 0.50 12.56 10.27
C LYS A 13 0.18 11.09 10.54
N THR A 14 -1.10 10.71 10.50
CA THR A 14 -1.53 9.33 10.73
C THR A 14 -1.01 8.42 9.62
N LEU A 15 -1.18 8.81 8.35
CA LEU A 15 -0.66 8.06 7.21
C LEU A 15 0.87 7.88 7.30
N MET A 16 1.61 8.95 7.64
CA MET A 16 3.06 8.87 7.82
C MET A 16 3.49 7.95 8.96
N ARG A 17 2.83 8.05 10.12
CA ARG A 17 3.13 7.18 11.26
C ARG A 17 2.89 5.72 10.91
N GLN A 18 1.81 5.43 10.19
CA GLN A 18 1.48 4.07 9.76
C GLN A 18 2.49 3.53 8.75
N ALA A 19 2.87 4.30 7.74
CA ALA A 19 3.87 3.91 6.75
C ALA A 19 5.24 3.63 7.41
N ASN A 20 5.71 4.53 8.27
CA ASN A 20 6.98 4.37 8.99
C ASN A 20 6.96 3.14 9.92
N TYR A 21 5.85 2.91 10.62
CA TYR A 21 5.69 1.74 11.48
C TYR A 21 5.76 0.44 10.67
N LEU A 22 5.04 0.37 9.55
CA LEU A 22 5.03 -0.82 8.70
C LEU A 22 6.39 -1.04 8.04
N SER A 23 7.09 0.02 7.65
CA SER A 23 8.46 -0.08 7.13
C SER A 23 9.40 -0.74 8.14
N HIS A 24 9.43 -0.23 9.38
CA HIS A 24 10.24 -0.81 10.43
C HIS A 24 9.81 -2.25 10.79
N LYS A 25 8.50 -2.54 10.76
CA LYS A 25 8.00 -3.89 11.02
C LYS A 25 8.39 -4.87 9.90
N CYS A 26 8.47 -4.41 8.66
CA CYS A 26 8.96 -5.21 7.54
C CYS A 26 10.40 -5.67 7.79
N ASP A 27 11.28 -4.72 8.14
CA ASP A 27 12.68 -5.03 8.47
C ASP A 27 12.77 -6.04 9.62
N THR A 28 12.00 -5.82 10.69
CA THR A 28 11.97 -6.74 11.85
C THR A 28 11.54 -8.15 11.45
N ILE A 29 10.50 -8.29 10.62
CA ILE A 29 10.02 -9.60 10.17
C ILE A 29 11.05 -10.31 9.29
N ILE A 30 11.76 -9.57 8.45
CA ILE A 30 12.81 -10.13 7.59
C ILE A 30 14.00 -10.59 8.45
N ASP A 31 14.44 -9.77 9.39
CA ASP A 31 15.49 -10.11 10.34
C ASP A 31 15.12 -11.38 11.14
N ASP A 32 13.91 -11.42 11.70
CA ASP A 32 13.39 -12.58 12.44
C ASP A 32 13.31 -13.83 11.54
N TRP A 33 12.90 -13.69 10.28
CA TRP A 33 12.89 -14.80 9.32
C TRP A 33 14.29 -15.38 9.19
N HIS A 34 15.27 -14.53 8.93
CA HIS A 34 16.66 -14.91 8.70
C HIS A 34 17.31 -15.50 9.96
N GLU A 35 16.96 -14.99 11.15
CA GLU A 35 17.46 -15.48 12.45
C GLU A 35 16.88 -16.85 12.83
N PHE A 36 15.55 -17.00 12.81
CA PHE A 36 14.90 -18.20 13.32
C PHE A 36 14.85 -19.34 12.30
N GLY A 37 14.99 -19.04 11.00
CA GLY A 37 15.02 -20.00 9.89
C GLY A 37 13.76 -20.88 9.76
N THR A 38 12.74 -20.65 10.60
CA THR A 38 11.53 -21.47 10.71
C THR A 38 10.29 -20.60 10.58
N MET A 39 9.53 -20.88 9.51
CA MET A 39 8.33 -20.12 9.18
C MET A 39 7.30 -20.08 10.32
N GLY A 40 7.25 -21.12 11.14
CA GLY A 40 6.31 -21.21 12.26
C GLY A 40 6.49 -20.13 13.33
N ALA A 41 7.72 -19.62 13.52
CA ALA A 41 8.01 -18.63 14.56
C ALA A 41 7.51 -17.22 14.20
N ILE A 42 7.56 -16.86 12.92
CA ILE A 42 7.24 -15.51 12.41
C ILE A 42 5.89 -15.43 11.69
N LYS A 43 5.21 -16.58 11.57
CA LYS A 43 4.01 -16.75 10.74
C LYS A 43 2.92 -15.73 11.06
N ASP A 44 2.53 -15.64 12.32
CA ASP A 44 1.36 -14.85 12.72
C ASP A 44 1.65 -13.35 12.55
N ASP A 45 2.88 -12.95 12.87
CA ASP A 45 3.40 -11.61 12.63
C ASP A 45 3.43 -11.26 11.15
N LEU A 46 3.88 -12.19 10.30
CA LEU A 46 3.89 -12.00 8.85
C LEU A 46 2.48 -11.90 8.27
N ASN A 47 1.55 -12.76 8.71
CA ASN A 47 0.16 -12.68 8.26
C ASN A 47 -0.46 -11.36 8.64
N LEU A 48 -0.29 -10.94 9.91
CA LEU A 48 -0.77 -9.66 10.38
C LEU A 48 -0.19 -8.53 9.54
N PHE A 49 1.12 -8.54 9.30
CA PHE A 49 1.81 -7.56 8.45
C PHE A 49 1.25 -7.51 7.03
N ILE A 50 1.03 -8.65 6.37
CA ILE A 50 0.49 -8.69 5.01
C ILE A 50 -0.92 -8.06 4.97
N ILE A 51 -1.77 -8.38 5.94
CA ILE A 51 -3.13 -7.83 6.03
C ILE A 51 -3.09 -6.32 6.31
N THR A 52 -2.29 -5.86 7.28
CA THR A 52 -2.25 -4.46 7.68
C THR A 52 -1.59 -3.58 6.62
N THR A 53 -0.53 -4.05 5.97
CA THR A 53 0.11 -3.33 4.86
C THR A 53 -0.84 -3.20 3.67
N HIS A 54 -1.61 -4.24 3.36
CA HIS A 54 -2.60 -4.15 2.29
C HIS A 54 -3.69 -3.11 2.60
N ALA A 55 -4.23 -3.11 3.82
CA ALA A 55 -5.22 -2.11 4.24
C ALA A 55 -4.63 -0.68 4.20
N ALA A 56 -3.39 -0.49 4.63
CA ALA A 56 -2.73 0.82 4.55
C ALA A 56 -2.59 1.32 3.10
N ILE A 57 -2.28 0.42 2.16
CA ILE A 57 -2.23 0.76 0.73
C ILE A 57 -3.64 1.12 0.22
N GLU A 58 -4.69 0.40 0.62
CA GLU A 58 -6.07 0.73 0.28
C GLU A 58 -6.46 2.14 0.78
N ASP A 59 -6.11 2.46 2.03
CA ASP A 59 -6.39 3.77 2.63
C ASP A 59 -5.65 4.90 1.92
N VAL A 60 -4.35 4.76 1.70
CA VAL A 60 -3.53 5.80 1.06
C VAL A 60 -3.95 6.00 -0.40
N THR A 61 -4.19 4.93 -1.16
CA THR A 61 -4.63 5.07 -2.57
C THR A 61 -6.01 5.73 -2.68
N THR A 62 -6.92 5.44 -1.73
CA THR A 62 -8.21 6.13 -1.61
C THR A 62 -8.00 7.62 -1.36
N HIS A 63 -7.12 7.98 -0.43
CA HIS A 63 -6.81 9.38 -0.11
C HIS A 63 -6.24 10.13 -1.31
N ILE A 64 -5.30 9.52 -2.04
CA ILE A 64 -4.71 10.12 -3.26
C ILE A 64 -5.79 10.40 -4.31
N ILE A 65 -6.69 9.43 -4.56
CA ILE A 65 -7.75 9.60 -5.56
C ILE A 65 -8.66 10.76 -5.18
N ILE A 66 -9.10 10.80 -3.91
CA ILE A 66 -10.00 11.85 -3.41
C ILE A 66 -9.35 13.23 -3.49
N ARG A 67 -8.05 13.31 -3.21
CA ARG A 67 -7.32 14.57 -3.12
C ARG A 67 -6.85 15.11 -4.47
N HIS A 68 -6.43 14.23 -5.37
CA HIS A 68 -5.70 14.61 -6.59
C HIS A 68 -6.40 14.23 -7.90
N VAL A 69 -7.35 13.31 -7.85
CA VAL A 69 -8.06 12.84 -9.05
C VAL A 69 -9.49 13.36 -9.09
N ILE A 70 -10.16 13.39 -7.95
CA ILE A 70 -11.52 13.89 -7.82
C ILE A 70 -11.47 15.40 -7.53
N ASP A 71 -12.03 16.17 -8.45
CA ASP A 71 -12.26 17.61 -8.30
C ASP A 71 -13.48 17.87 -7.37
N GLU A 72 -13.51 19.02 -6.71
CA GLU A 72 -14.63 19.45 -5.84
C GLU A 72 -15.98 19.49 -6.58
N GLN A 73 -15.98 19.56 -7.91
CA GLN A 73 -17.19 19.51 -8.74
C GLN A 73 -17.84 18.12 -8.87
N PHE A 74 -17.21 17.05 -8.35
CA PHE A 74 -17.80 15.71 -8.35
C PHE A 74 -18.82 15.53 -7.21
N THR A 75 -19.86 14.72 -7.45
CA THR A 75 -20.94 14.48 -6.47
C THR A 75 -20.49 13.61 -5.30
N ASP A 76 -21.13 13.71 -4.13
CA ASP A 76 -20.97 12.81 -2.97
C ASP A 76 -20.95 11.32 -3.36
N ALA A 77 -21.75 10.92 -4.36
CA ALA A 77 -21.77 9.55 -4.87
C ALA A 77 -20.42 9.07 -5.45
N ALA A 78 -19.58 9.97 -5.96
CA ALA A 78 -18.24 9.63 -6.46
C ALA A 78 -17.27 9.36 -5.30
N PHE A 79 -17.34 10.16 -4.24
CA PHE A 79 -16.59 9.95 -3.00
C PHE A 79 -17.02 8.62 -2.34
N ASP A 80 -18.32 8.38 -2.23
CA ASP A 80 -18.87 7.13 -1.68
C ASP A 80 -18.41 5.91 -2.47
N TYR A 81 -18.39 6.02 -3.81
CA TYR A 81 -17.91 4.94 -4.66
C TYR A 81 -16.44 4.62 -4.38
N VAL A 82 -15.57 5.63 -4.32
CA VAL A 82 -14.13 5.43 -4.07
C VAL A 82 -13.87 4.84 -2.68
N TYR A 83 -14.58 5.32 -1.65
CA TYR A 83 -14.42 4.83 -0.28
C TYR A 83 -14.98 3.42 -0.09
N SER A 84 -16.19 3.16 -0.57
CA SER A 84 -16.97 2.00 -0.12
C SER A 84 -17.11 0.88 -1.16
N SER A 85 -16.91 1.17 -2.43
CA SER A 85 -17.27 0.25 -3.52
C SER A 85 -16.14 -0.05 -4.50
N MET A 86 -15.17 0.85 -4.65
CA MET A 86 -14.06 0.66 -5.57
C MET A 86 -13.12 -0.42 -5.04
N SER A 87 -12.84 -1.44 -5.86
CA SER A 87 -11.86 -2.46 -5.51
C SER A 87 -10.44 -1.90 -5.58
N GLN A 88 -9.54 -2.51 -4.82
CA GLN A 88 -8.14 -2.07 -4.81
C GLN A 88 -7.47 -2.14 -6.19
N SER A 89 -7.79 -3.14 -7.01
CA SER A 89 -7.29 -3.21 -8.39
C SER A 89 -7.79 -2.06 -9.26
N HIS A 90 -9.03 -1.60 -9.06
CA HIS A 90 -9.58 -0.45 -9.79
C HIS A 90 -8.94 0.86 -9.33
N ARG A 91 -8.67 1.04 -8.03
CA ARG A 91 -7.92 2.20 -7.52
C ARG A 91 -6.55 2.29 -8.18
N GLU A 92 -5.81 1.19 -8.21
CA GLU A 92 -4.48 1.13 -8.83
C GLU A 92 -4.53 1.38 -10.33
N GLN A 93 -5.55 0.87 -11.02
CA GLN A 93 -5.74 1.14 -12.45
C GLN A 93 -6.01 2.63 -12.70
N LEU A 94 -6.93 3.24 -11.95
CA LEU A 94 -7.25 4.66 -12.08
C LEU A 94 -6.00 5.52 -11.84
N LEU A 95 -5.25 5.24 -10.77
CA LEU A 95 -4.02 5.96 -10.46
C LEU A 95 -2.95 5.79 -11.55
N ALA A 96 -2.86 4.62 -12.21
CA ALA A 96 -1.96 4.43 -13.33
C ALA A 96 -2.41 5.21 -14.58
N GLU A 97 -3.71 5.21 -14.88
CA GLU A 97 -4.29 5.97 -15.99
C GLU A 97 -4.14 7.50 -15.79
N CYS A 98 -4.15 7.96 -14.54
CA CYS A 98 -3.86 9.34 -14.17
C CYS A 98 -2.35 9.67 -14.17
N GLY A 99 -1.47 8.71 -14.47
CA GLY A 99 -0.03 8.92 -14.42
C GLY A 99 0.50 9.20 -13.01
N ILE A 100 -0.18 8.69 -11.97
CA ILE A 100 0.26 8.78 -10.57
C ILE A 100 1.04 7.52 -10.18
N LEU A 101 0.61 6.35 -10.66
CA LEU A 101 1.32 5.08 -10.50
C LEU A 101 2.00 4.67 -11.80
N SER A 102 3.23 4.17 -11.71
CA SER A 102 3.86 3.46 -12.82
C SER A 102 3.21 2.07 -13.02
N ASP A 103 3.30 1.53 -14.24
CA ASP A 103 2.87 0.16 -14.53
C ASP A 103 3.67 -0.86 -13.70
N THR A 104 4.95 -0.57 -13.43
CA THR A 104 5.83 -1.39 -12.59
C THR A 104 5.33 -1.44 -11.15
N THR A 105 5.05 -0.30 -10.51
CA THR A 105 4.50 -0.29 -9.15
C THR A 105 3.11 -0.91 -9.10
N ARG A 106 2.26 -0.68 -10.11
CA ARG A 106 0.97 -1.36 -10.21
C ARG A 106 1.15 -2.89 -10.27
N GLY A 107 2.12 -3.39 -11.03
CA GLY A 107 2.46 -4.81 -11.08
C GLY A 107 2.86 -5.36 -9.71
N ARG A 108 3.78 -4.68 -9.03
CA ARG A 108 4.24 -5.04 -7.67
C ARG A 108 3.10 -5.06 -6.64
N LEU A 109 2.22 -4.07 -6.67
CA LEU A 109 1.01 -4.04 -5.83
C LEU A 109 0.07 -5.19 -6.16
N GLY A 110 -0.07 -5.54 -7.44
CA GLY A 110 -0.82 -6.69 -7.90
C GLY A 110 -0.28 -8.02 -7.36
N GLU A 111 1.04 -8.21 -7.36
CA GLU A 111 1.70 -9.38 -6.78
C GLU A 111 1.47 -9.47 -5.27
N PHE A 112 1.61 -8.35 -4.56
CA PHE A 112 1.36 -8.28 -3.12
C PHE A 112 -0.10 -8.55 -2.77
N ARG A 113 -1.06 -8.04 -3.56
CA ARG A 113 -2.48 -8.41 -3.42
C ARG A 113 -2.70 -9.91 -3.64
N GLY A 114 -2.00 -10.53 -4.59
CA GLY A 114 -2.00 -11.98 -4.79
C GLY A 114 -1.51 -12.74 -3.55
N LEU A 115 -0.45 -12.24 -2.91
CA LEU A 115 0.05 -12.77 -1.63
C LEU A 115 -0.99 -12.60 -0.52
N ARG A 116 -1.59 -11.42 -0.37
CA ARG A 116 -2.67 -11.15 0.60
C ARG A 116 -3.84 -12.12 0.42
N ASN A 117 -4.29 -12.31 -0.82
CA ASN A 117 -5.41 -13.22 -1.11
C ASN A 117 -5.06 -14.67 -0.76
N SER A 118 -3.82 -15.07 -0.98
CA SER A 118 -3.34 -16.39 -0.57
C SER A 118 -3.39 -16.54 0.95
N VAL A 119 -2.93 -15.55 1.72
CA VAL A 119 -3.00 -15.55 3.18
C VAL A 119 -4.44 -15.56 3.69
N ALA A 120 -5.34 -14.81 3.06
CA ALA A 120 -6.72 -14.65 3.51
C ALA A 120 -7.64 -15.84 3.17
N HIS A 121 -7.37 -16.57 2.07
CA HIS A 121 -8.31 -17.55 1.52
C HIS A 121 -7.77 -18.97 1.35
N VAL A 122 -6.45 -19.17 1.33
CA VAL A 122 -5.86 -20.50 1.16
C VAL A 122 -5.66 -21.15 2.53
N PRO A 123 -6.02 -22.43 2.72
CA PRO A 123 -5.68 -23.16 3.93
C PRO A 123 -4.18 -23.08 4.18
N PHE A 124 -3.83 -22.57 5.36
CA PHE A 124 -2.48 -22.15 5.76
C PHE A 124 -1.34 -23.12 5.38
N VAL A 125 -1.61 -24.43 5.36
CA VAL A 125 -0.64 -25.50 5.13
C VAL A 125 -0.14 -25.56 3.67
N GLN A 126 -0.81 -24.87 2.73
CA GLN A 126 -0.48 -24.94 1.30
C GLN A 126 0.31 -23.75 0.75
N LEU A 127 0.53 -22.70 1.56
CA LEU A 127 1.40 -21.58 1.16
C LEU A 127 2.86 -22.04 1.19
N ASN A 128 3.50 -22.06 0.02
CA ASN A 128 4.92 -22.37 -0.07
C ASN A 128 5.74 -21.09 0.18
N TRP A 129 6.06 -20.87 1.45
CA TRP A 129 6.71 -19.64 1.91
C TRP A 129 8.13 -19.45 1.40
N LYS A 130 8.83 -20.53 1.03
CA LYS A 130 10.23 -20.47 0.56
C LYS A 130 10.36 -20.18 -0.95
N ASP A 131 9.34 -20.50 -1.74
CA ASP A 131 9.44 -20.46 -3.21
C ASP A 131 8.72 -19.28 -3.87
N GLN A 132 8.07 -18.40 -3.09
CA GLN A 132 7.19 -17.34 -3.63
C GLN A 132 7.77 -15.92 -3.64
N ASN A 133 9.09 -15.75 -3.48
CA ASN A 133 9.75 -14.43 -3.38
C ASN A 133 9.02 -13.51 -2.38
N ILE A 134 8.63 -14.07 -1.23
CA ILE A 134 7.74 -13.36 -0.29
C ILE A 134 8.43 -12.12 0.25
N GLU A 135 9.69 -12.26 0.67
CA GLU A 135 10.53 -11.14 1.13
C GLU A 135 10.51 -9.98 0.15
N GLU A 136 10.78 -10.24 -1.13
CA GLU A 136 10.75 -9.23 -2.18
C GLU A 136 9.37 -8.54 -2.29
N LYS A 137 8.28 -9.31 -2.19
CA LYS A 137 6.92 -8.77 -2.21
C LYS A 137 6.63 -7.88 -0.99
N LEU A 138 7.13 -8.24 0.21
CA LEU A 138 6.99 -7.41 1.41
C LEU A 138 7.72 -6.08 1.24
N VAL A 139 8.98 -6.15 0.77
CA VAL A 139 9.81 -4.97 0.55
C VAL A 139 9.20 -4.06 -0.52
N ASN A 140 8.76 -4.64 -1.64
CA ASN A 140 8.16 -3.88 -2.73
C ASN A 140 6.85 -3.20 -2.30
N ALA A 141 5.99 -3.90 -1.55
CA ALA A 141 4.74 -3.32 -1.03
C ALA A 141 5.01 -2.18 -0.05
N THR A 142 5.99 -2.34 0.83
CA THR A 142 6.38 -1.33 1.81
C THR A 142 6.95 -0.07 1.13
N LYS A 143 7.86 -0.25 0.17
CA LYS A 143 8.39 0.86 -0.63
C LYS A 143 7.28 1.58 -1.42
N ALA A 144 6.34 0.82 -1.98
CA ALA A 144 5.19 1.39 -2.66
C ALA A 144 4.31 2.20 -1.69
N LEU A 145 4.03 1.68 -0.49
CA LEU A 145 3.29 2.37 0.56
C LEU A 145 3.96 3.68 0.98
N GLU A 146 5.27 3.69 1.21
CA GLU A 146 6.02 4.91 1.55
C GLU A 146 5.89 5.98 0.46
N ARG A 147 6.05 5.58 -0.80
CA ARG A 147 5.96 6.48 -1.96
C ARG A 147 4.56 7.04 -2.12
N LEU A 148 3.55 6.18 -2.08
CA LEU A 148 2.14 6.57 -2.10
C LEU A 148 1.84 7.54 -0.95
N THR A 149 2.33 7.26 0.25
CA THR A 149 2.15 8.13 1.41
C THR A 149 2.79 9.49 1.16
N HIS A 150 3.98 9.55 0.58
CA HIS A 150 4.60 10.82 0.22
C HIS A 150 3.81 11.60 -0.82
N ALA A 151 3.28 10.96 -1.87
CA ALA A 151 2.45 11.63 -2.87
C ALA A 151 1.12 12.11 -2.29
N ALA A 152 0.52 11.38 -1.34
CA ALA A 152 -0.68 11.80 -0.65
C ALA A 152 -0.51 13.12 0.13
N LEU A 153 0.73 13.44 0.52
CA LEU A 153 1.06 14.62 1.32
C LEU A 153 1.50 15.83 0.49
N ASP A 154 1.99 15.58 -0.73
CA ASP A 154 2.62 16.59 -1.57
C ASP A 154 2.46 16.20 -3.05
N GLU A 155 1.65 16.98 -3.77
CA GLU A 155 1.36 16.78 -5.20
C GLU A 155 2.64 16.83 -6.06
N GLY A 156 3.66 17.59 -5.63
CA GLY A 156 4.96 17.65 -6.31
C GLY A 156 5.70 16.29 -6.30
N ARG A 157 5.37 15.41 -5.36
CA ARG A 157 5.98 14.07 -5.23
C ARG A 157 5.30 12.99 -6.05
N ILE A 158 4.15 13.28 -6.69
CA ILE A 158 3.53 12.37 -7.66
C ILE A 158 4.50 12.04 -8.79
N THR A 159 5.22 13.05 -9.28
CA THR A 159 6.23 12.89 -10.34
C THR A 159 7.37 11.94 -9.92
N GLU A 160 7.72 11.89 -8.63
CA GLU A 160 8.75 10.99 -8.10
C GLU A 160 8.33 9.52 -8.12
N ILE A 161 7.03 9.22 -7.96
CA ILE A 161 6.51 7.85 -8.04
C ILE A 161 6.69 7.29 -9.44
N VAL A 162 6.35 8.08 -10.46
CA VAL A 162 6.44 7.67 -11.86
C VAL A 162 7.90 7.47 -12.27
N GLN A 163 8.78 8.42 -11.96
CA GLN A 163 10.15 8.42 -12.48
C GLN A 163 11.08 7.41 -11.77
N ARG A 164 10.98 7.25 -10.45
CA ARG A 164 11.88 6.35 -9.69
C ARG A 164 11.63 4.86 -9.92
N ASP A 165 10.52 4.49 -10.56
CA ASP A 165 10.24 3.10 -10.94
C ASP A 165 10.86 2.70 -12.27
N ASP A 166 11.06 3.66 -13.18
CA ASP A 166 11.67 3.43 -14.48
C ASP A 166 13.20 3.31 -14.40
N GLU A 167 13.80 3.73 -13.28
CA GLU A 167 15.25 3.71 -13.05
C GLU A 167 15.80 2.38 -12.53
N GLY A 168 14.96 1.36 -12.29
CA GLY A 168 15.38 -0.02 -12.03
C GLY A 168 16.44 -0.18 -10.93
N VAL A 169 15.99 -0.20 -9.67
CA VAL A 169 16.75 -0.79 -8.55
C VAL A 169 16.03 -2.05 -8.07
#